data_AF-A0A537JC68-F1
#
_entry.id   AF-A0A537JC68-F1
#
_cell.length_a   1.000
_cell.length_b   1.000
_cell.length_c   1.000
_cell.angle_alpha   90.00
_cell.angle_beta   90.00
_cell.angle_gamma   90.00
#
_symmetry.space_group_name_H-M   'P 1'
#
loop_
_entity.id
_entity.type
_entity.pdbx_description
1 polymer ?
#
loop_
_entity_poly.entity_id
_entity_poly.type
_entity_poly.pdbx_seq_one_letter_code
_entity_poly.pdbx_strand_id
1 'polypeptide(L)'
;MNAHNDAHDHRRAGMWAGILILGILVAGVGSFVVATHLWWLQPLASVQGRVIDQYFNAILFVTAIAFVATHLFLATALIRYSARGNERASYWHEHLGAELTWTIVPGAAFVLLGILGVFTWSKLYSAPPSNAQVVEVTGRQFFWYVRYPGPDGTFARFDPKFVSPGNP
;
A
#
# COMPACT_ATOMS: atom_id res chain seq x y z
N MET A 1 7.44 1.99 -50.76
CA MET A 1 7.22 1.67 -49.32
C MET A 1 6.39 2.82 -48.77
N ASN A 2 5.11 2.57 -48.45
CA ASN A 2 4.07 3.60 -48.41
C ASN A 2 3.99 4.30 -47.04
N ALA A 3 4.57 5.50 -46.92
CA ALA A 3 4.49 6.35 -45.74
C ALA A 3 3.05 6.64 -45.26
N HIS A 4 2.05 6.45 -46.13
CA HIS A 4 0.63 6.58 -45.77
C HIS A 4 0.13 5.44 -44.86
N ASN A 5 0.65 4.22 -44.99
CA ASN A 5 0.24 3.09 -44.15
C ASN A 5 0.86 3.19 -42.74
N ASP A 6 2.12 3.62 -42.64
CA ASP A 6 2.85 3.70 -41.38
C ASP A 6 2.18 4.68 -40.38
N ALA A 7 1.69 5.82 -40.89
CA ALA A 7 0.97 6.80 -40.07
C ALA A 7 -0.33 6.25 -39.45
N HIS A 8 -1.03 5.36 -40.15
CA HIS A 8 -2.26 4.75 -39.66
C HIS A 8 -2.00 3.71 -38.55
N ASP A 9 -0.89 2.98 -38.66
CA ASP A 9 -0.52 1.94 -37.69
C ASP A 9 -0.03 2.54 -36.37
N HIS A 10 0.74 3.63 -36.41
CA HIS A 10 1.17 4.32 -35.18
C HIS A 10 0.01 4.94 -34.40
N ARG A 11 -1.00 5.49 -35.09
CA ARG A 11 -2.23 6.00 -34.46
C ARG A 11 -3.01 4.88 -33.74
N ARG A 12 -3.13 3.72 -34.39
CA ARG A 12 -3.80 2.54 -33.83
C ARG A 12 -3.02 2.02 -32.62
N ALA A 13 -1.70 1.99 -32.68
CA ALA A 13 -0.85 1.54 -31.59
C ALA A 13 -1.02 2.38 -30.31
N GLY A 14 -1.00 3.71 -30.40
CA GLY A 14 -1.21 4.59 -29.23
C GLY A 14 -2.61 4.48 -28.64
N MET A 15 -3.63 4.32 -29.49
CA MET A 15 -5.00 4.06 -29.05
C MET A 15 -5.12 2.72 -28.31
N TRP A 16 -4.58 1.64 -28.85
CA TRP A 16 -4.59 0.33 -28.19
C TRP A 16 -3.80 0.32 -26.89
N ALA A 17 -2.64 1.00 -26.84
CA ALA A 17 -1.87 1.17 -25.62
C ALA A 17 -2.66 1.95 -24.55
N GLY A 18 -3.33 3.04 -24.93
CA GLY A 18 -4.19 3.80 -24.00
C GLY A 18 -5.38 2.99 -23.49
N ILE A 19 -6.04 2.22 -24.36
CA ILE A 19 -7.12 1.30 -23.97
C ILE A 19 -6.60 0.23 -23.01
N LEU A 20 -5.41 -0.31 -23.24
CA LEU A 20 -4.78 -1.27 -22.35
C LEU A 20 -4.53 -0.66 -20.96
N ILE A 21 -3.99 0.56 -20.87
CA ILE A 21 -3.79 1.26 -19.60
C ILE A 21 -5.11 1.50 -18.87
N LEU A 22 -6.19 1.88 -19.58
CA LEU A 22 -7.52 1.99 -19.00
C LEU A 22 -8.06 0.63 -18.53
N GLY A 23 -7.81 -0.44 -19.29
CA GLY A 23 -8.15 -1.80 -18.90
C GLY A 23 -7.45 -2.21 -17.60
N ILE A 24 -6.17 -1.88 -17.44
CA ILE A 24 -5.41 -2.11 -16.20
C ILE A 24 -5.99 -1.30 -15.05
N LEU A 25 -6.35 -0.04 -15.28
CA LEU A 25 -7.00 0.81 -14.27
C LEU A 25 -8.33 0.18 -13.80
N VAL A 26 -9.19 -0.21 -14.73
CA VAL A 26 -10.49 -0.84 -14.42
C VAL A 26 -10.28 -2.18 -13.72
N ALA A 27 -9.35 -3.01 -14.17
CA ALA A 27 -9.02 -4.27 -13.54
C ALA A 27 -8.46 -4.08 -12.11
N GLY A 28 -7.62 -3.08 -11.90
CA GLY A 28 -7.06 -2.74 -10.59
C GLY A 28 -8.12 -2.22 -9.61
N VAL A 29 -9.00 -1.33 -10.05
CA VAL A 29 -10.12 -0.85 -9.22
C VAL A 29 -11.13 -1.97 -8.97
N GLY A 30 -11.43 -2.77 -10.00
CA GLY A 30 -12.34 -3.92 -9.89
C GLY A 30 -11.81 -4.99 -8.93
N SER A 31 -10.52 -5.31 -9.01
CA SER A 31 -9.89 -6.28 -8.09
C SER A 31 -9.91 -5.78 -6.65
N PHE A 32 -9.69 -4.47 -6.44
CA PHE A 32 -9.86 -3.85 -5.13
C PHE A 32 -11.29 -4.01 -4.60
N VAL A 33 -12.32 -3.66 -5.40
CA VAL A 33 -13.73 -3.82 -5.00
C VAL A 33 -14.08 -5.27 -4.71
N VAL A 34 -13.58 -6.22 -5.51
CA VAL A 34 -13.80 -7.65 -5.23
C VAL A 34 -13.09 -8.07 -3.94
N ALA A 35 -11.87 -7.60 -3.71
CA ALA A 35 -11.11 -7.89 -2.50
C ALA A 35 -11.83 -7.37 -1.25
N THR A 36 -12.46 -6.19 -1.30
CA THR A 36 -13.21 -5.65 -0.15
C THR A 36 -14.41 -6.51 0.26
N HIS A 37 -14.95 -7.31 -0.66
CA HIS A 37 -16.10 -8.19 -0.41
C HIS A 37 -15.73 -9.66 -0.12
N LEU A 38 -14.56 -10.12 -0.57
CA LEU A 38 -14.15 -11.52 -0.42
C LEU A 38 -13.12 -11.74 0.69
N TRP A 39 -12.00 -11.01 0.63
CA TRP A 39 -10.79 -11.28 1.43
C TRP A 39 -10.15 -9.97 1.88
N TRP A 40 -10.95 -9.12 2.54
CA TRP A 40 -10.48 -7.85 3.07
C TRP A 40 -9.82 -8.00 4.45
N LEU A 41 -9.72 -6.88 5.18
CA LEU A 41 -9.26 -6.83 6.57
C LEU A 41 -10.12 -7.73 7.47
N GLN A 42 -9.47 -8.35 8.45
CA GLN A 42 -10.15 -9.16 9.46
C GLN A 42 -11.07 -8.29 10.32
N PRO A 43 -12.12 -8.87 10.93
CA PRO A 43 -12.96 -8.15 11.87
C PRO A 43 -12.14 -7.55 13.00
N LEU A 44 -12.49 -6.33 13.38
CA LEU A 44 -11.78 -5.58 14.39
C LEU A 44 -11.84 -6.28 15.75
N ALA A 45 -10.67 -6.68 16.28
CA ALA A 45 -10.56 -7.41 17.55
C ALA A 45 -9.93 -6.60 18.70
N SER A 46 -9.44 -5.39 18.45
CA SER A 46 -8.81 -4.55 19.49
C SER A 46 -8.93 -3.05 19.19
N VAL A 47 -8.71 -2.21 20.21
CA VAL A 47 -8.68 -0.75 20.03
C VAL A 47 -7.50 -0.35 19.14
N GLN A 48 -6.38 -1.04 19.28
CA GLN A 48 -5.17 -0.88 18.48
C GLN A 48 -5.41 -1.20 17.01
N GLY A 49 -6.16 -2.27 16.73
CA GLY A 49 -6.55 -2.65 15.37
C GLY A 49 -7.28 -1.52 14.64
N ARG A 50 -8.07 -0.72 15.37
CA ARG A 50 -8.84 0.38 14.75
C ARG A 50 -7.90 1.47 14.26
N VAL A 51 -6.87 1.78 15.03
CA VAL A 51 -5.87 2.79 14.66
C VAL A 51 -5.05 2.30 13.46
N ILE A 52 -4.71 1.01 13.43
CA ILE A 52 -4.01 0.38 12.30
C ILE A 52 -4.87 0.44 11.03
N ASP A 53 -6.13 0.01 11.10
CA ASP A 53 -7.05 0.00 9.96
C ASP A 53 -7.28 1.42 9.41
N GLN A 54 -7.41 2.42 10.29
CA GLN A 54 -7.55 3.82 9.88
C GLN A 54 -6.31 4.31 9.13
N TYR A 55 -5.11 3.99 9.64
CA TYR A 55 -3.86 4.40 8.99
C TYR A 55 -3.63 3.66 7.66
N PHE A 56 -3.93 2.35 7.62
CA PHE A 56 -3.92 1.56 6.39
C PHE A 56 -4.85 2.18 5.33
N ASN A 57 -6.10 2.49 5.69
CA ASN A 57 -7.06 3.09 4.77
C ASN A 57 -6.62 4.48 4.30
N ALA A 58 -5.98 5.28 5.15
CA ALA A 58 -5.44 6.59 4.76
C ALA A 58 -4.34 6.44 3.69
N ILE A 59 -3.37 5.54 3.89
CA ILE A 59 -2.31 5.25 2.91
C ILE A 59 -2.93 4.72 1.61
N LEU A 60 -3.84 3.76 1.72
CA LEU A 60 -4.51 3.16 0.58
C LEU A 60 -5.27 4.19 -0.24
N PHE A 61 -5.98 5.12 0.41
CA PHE A 61 -6.71 6.17 -0.28
C PHE A 61 -5.79 7.15 -1.02
N VAL A 62 -4.72 7.60 -0.37
CA VAL A 62 -3.73 8.50 -1.00
C VAL A 62 -3.06 7.83 -2.20
N THR A 63 -2.65 6.57 -2.05
CA THR A 63 -2.01 5.82 -3.14
C THR A 63 -3.00 5.46 -4.26
N ALA A 64 -4.26 5.17 -3.94
CA ALA A 64 -5.31 4.94 -4.93
C ALA A 64 -5.57 6.20 -5.79
N ILE A 65 -5.62 7.38 -5.18
CA ILE A 65 -5.76 8.64 -5.94
C ILE A 65 -4.57 8.80 -6.90
N ALA A 66 -3.34 8.61 -6.42
CA ALA A 66 -2.14 8.71 -7.25
C ALA A 66 -2.16 7.67 -8.39
N PHE A 67 -2.58 6.44 -8.12
CA PHE A 67 -2.74 5.38 -9.10
C PHE A 67 -3.75 5.76 -10.20
N VAL A 68 -4.95 6.20 -9.82
CA VAL A 68 -5.99 6.62 -10.77
C VAL A 68 -5.51 7.82 -11.60
N ALA A 69 -4.96 8.85 -10.95
CA ALA A 69 -4.49 10.06 -11.61
C ALA A 69 -3.39 9.76 -12.64
N THR A 70 -2.40 8.95 -12.28
CA THR A 70 -1.29 8.56 -13.17
C THR A 70 -1.76 7.71 -14.35
N HIS A 71 -2.68 6.76 -14.14
CA HIS A 71 -3.22 5.94 -15.22
C HIS A 71 -4.08 6.74 -16.19
N LEU A 72 -4.94 7.64 -15.69
CA LEU A 72 -5.73 8.53 -16.53
C LEU A 72 -4.84 9.49 -17.32
N PHE A 73 -3.82 10.05 -16.69
CA PHE A 73 -2.83 10.90 -17.37
C PHE A 73 -2.11 10.14 -18.48
N LEU A 74 -1.59 8.93 -18.18
CA LEU A 74 -0.87 8.11 -19.15
C LEU A 74 -1.77 7.67 -20.31
N ALA A 75 -2.98 7.18 -20.03
CA ALA A 75 -3.94 6.81 -21.06
C ALA A 75 -4.29 8.00 -21.97
N THR A 76 -4.54 9.17 -21.37
CA THR A 76 -4.83 10.39 -22.11
C THR A 76 -3.64 10.81 -22.97
N ALA A 77 -2.42 10.75 -22.44
CA ALA A 77 -1.21 11.09 -23.18
C ALA A 77 -0.99 10.16 -24.37
N LEU A 78 -1.13 8.84 -24.17
CA LEU A 78 -0.97 7.83 -25.21
C LEU A 78 -2.00 7.98 -26.34
N ILE A 79 -3.26 8.29 -26.01
CA ILE A 79 -4.33 8.45 -27.00
C ILE A 79 -4.21 9.79 -27.72
N ARG A 80 -4.00 10.88 -26.97
CA ARG A 80 -4.00 12.25 -27.50
C ARG A 80 -2.77 12.54 -28.35
N TYR A 81 -1.59 12.10 -27.92
CA TYR A 81 -0.31 12.36 -28.58
C TYR A 81 0.17 11.19 -29.45
N SER A 82 -0.71 10.25 -29.79
CA SER A 82 -0.41 9.20 -30.75
C SER A 82 -0.11 9.80 -32.13
N ALA A 83 0.99 9.37 -32.75
CA ALA A 83 1.50 9.96 -33.99
C ALA A 83 0.47 9.92 -35.13
N ARG A 84 0.26 11.07 -35.78
CA ARG A 84 -0.68 11.26 -36.90
C ARG A 84 0.00 11.31 -38.27
N GLY A 85 1.26 10.91 -38.35
CA GLY A 85 2.04 10.86 -39.59
C GLY A 85 3.06 11.98 -39.73
N ASN A 86 2.64 13.26 -39.71
CA ASN A 86 3.54 14.39 -40.01
C ASN A 86 3.70 15.41 -38.86
N GLU A 87 3.36 15.02 -37.63
CA GLU A 87 3.52 15.86 -36.44
C GLU A 87 4.91 15.66 -35.84
N ARG A 88 5.70 16.74 -35.79
CA ARG A 88 7.00 16.74 -35.11
C ARG A 88 6.76 16.88 -33.60
N ALA A 89 7.32 15.98 -32.81
CA ALA A 89 7.28 16.09 -31.36
C ALA A 89 7.82 17.46 -30.92
N SER A 90 7.10 18.14 -30.04
CA SER A 90 7.57 19.39 -29.46
C SER A 90 8.77 19.11 -28.57
N TYR A 91 9.88 19.82 -28.80
CA TYR A 91 11.09 19.67 -28.01
C TYR A 91 11.06 20.65 -26.85
N TRP A 92 10.75 20.13 -25.66
CA TRP A 92 10.83 20.84 -24.40
C TRP A 92 11.62 19.96 -23.43
N HIS A 93 12.74 20.45 -22.91
CA HIS A 93 13.63 19.68 -22.04
C HIS A 93 13.35 19.91 -20.55
N GLU A 94 12.95 21.12 -20.19
CA GLU A 94 12.80 21.56 -18.81
C GLU A 94 11.47 22.30 -18.65
N HIS A 95 10.77 21.98 -17.56
CA HIS A 95 9.57 22.70 -17.18
C HIS A 95 9.52 22.80 -15.66
N LEU A 96 10.22 23.80 -15.14
CA LEU A 96 10.41 24.03 -13.71
C LEU A 96 9.09 23.95 -12.92
N GLY A 97 7.99 24.49 -13.45
CA GLY A 97 6.69 24.44 -12.79
C GLY A 97 6.13 23.02 -12.63
N ALA A 98 6.37 22.13 -13.60
CA ALA A 98 5.92 20.74 -13.55
C ALA A 98 6.82 19.93 -12.63
N GLU A 99 8.13 20.16 -12.74
CA GLU A 99 9.15 19.58 -11.86
C GLU A 99 8.90 19.88 -10.39
N LEU A 100 8.61 21.15 -10.08
CA LEU A 100 8.29 21.57 -8.73
C LEU A 100 6.99 20.93 -8.25
N THR A 101 5.96 20.90 -9.09
CA THR A 101 4.65 20.32 -8.74
C THR A 101 4.77 18.84 -8.42
N TRP A 102 5.41 18.05 -9.28
CA TRP A 102 5.55 16.60 -9.06
C TRP A 102 6.53 16.24 -7.95
N THR A 103 7.33 17.19 -7.46
CA THR A 103 8.26 16.94 -6.35
C THR A 103 7.62 17.32 -5.03
N ILE A 104 7.01 18.52 -4.97
CA ILE A 104 6.36 19.02 -3.76
C ILE A 104 5.13 18.20 -3.41
N VAL A 105 4.27 17.88 -4.38
CA VAL A 105 3.00 17.19 -4.07
C VAL A 105 3.24 15.80 -3.46
N PRO A 106 4.06 14.91 -4.05
CA PRO A 106 4.39 13.63 -3.42
C PRO A 106 5.19 13.81 -2.13
N GLY A 107 6.14 14.74 -2.10
CA GLY A 107 6.93 15.03 -0.89
C GLY A 107 6.04 15.43 0.29
N ALA A 108 5.08 16.32 0.08
CA ALA A 108 4.10 16.73 1.07
C ALA A 108 3.21 15.57 1.51
N ALA A 109 2.74 14.73 0.56
CA ALA A 109 1.96 13.55 0.89
C ALA A 109 2.73 12.58 1.80
N PHE A 110 4.01 12.32 1.51
CA PHE A 110 4.86 11.48 2.36
C PHE A 110 5.10 12.09 3.74
N VAL A 111 5.35 13.39 3.82
CA VAL A 111 5.53 14.08 5.12
C VAL A 111 4.27 13.97 5.97
N LEU A 112 3.09 14.23 5.39
CA LEU A 112 1.81 14.12 6.09
C LEU A 112 1.54 12.69 6.57
N LEU A 113 1.74 11.69 5.70
CA LEU A 113 1.61 10.28 6.09
C LEU A 113 2.63 9.90 7.18
N GLY A 114 3.87 10.39 7.09
CA GLY A 114 4.90 10.15 8.11
C GLY A 114 4.51 10.70 9.48
N ILE A 115 3.97 11.92 9.53
CA ILE A 115 3.46 12.52 10.78
C ILE A 115 2.33 11.67 11.37
N LEU A 116 1.34 11.29 10.55
CA LEU A 116 0.25 10.39 10.98
C LEU A 116 0.78 9.02 11.45
N GLY A 117 1.83 8.52 10.81
CA GLY A 117 2.52 7.29 11.18
C GLY A 117 3.17 7.38 12.56
N VAL A 118 3.85 8.47 12.88
CA VAL A 118 4.44 8.69 14.22
C VAL A 118 3.36 8.71 15.31
N PHE A 119 2.23 9.41 15.07
CA PHE A 119 1.11 9.40 16.03
C PHE A 119 0.49 8.00 16.19
N THR A 120 0.35 7.25 15.11
CA THR A 120 -0.15 5.88 15.11
C THR A 120 0.78 4.95 15.88
N TRP A 121 2.08 5.05 15.64
CA TRP A 121 3.11 4.31 16.35
C TRP A 121 3.08 4.56 17.85
N SER A 122 3.01 5.84 18.26
CA SER A 122 2.95 6.22 19.67
C SER A 122 1.71 5.64 20.38
N LYS A 123 0.56 5.60 19.71
CA LYS A 123 -0.66 4.98 20.26
C LYS A 123 -0.56 3.46 20.36
N LEU A 124 0.15 2.82 19.44
CA LEU A 124 0.26 1.37 19.39
C LEU A 124 1.23 0.84 20.46
N TYR A 125 2.32 1.57 20.70
CA TYR A 125 3.39 1.20 21.63
C TYR A 125 3.33 1.96 22.96
N SER A 126 2.18 2.56 23.30
CA SER A 126 1.97 3.13 24.62
C SER A 126 2.05 2.05 25.69
N ALA A 127 2.47 2.43 26.90
CA ALA A 127 2.54 1.50 28.03
C ALA A 127 1.19 0.78 28.23
N PRO A 128 1.22 -0.54 28.52
CA PRO A 128 0.00 -1.28 28.77
C PRO A 128 -0.73 -0.76 30.02
N PRO A 129 -2.07 -0.92 30.11
CA PRO A 129 -2.82 -0.63 31.31
C PRO A 129 -2.28 -1.40 32.53
N SER A 130 -2.42 -0.83 33.73
CA SER A 130 -1.94 -1.46 34.98
C SER A 130 -2.62 -2.78 35.33
N ASN A 131 -3.80 -3.03 34.77
CA ASN A 131 -4.58 -4.25 34.92
C ASN A 131 -4.39 -5.25 33.76
N ALA A 132 -3.37 -5.06 32.92
CA ALA A 132 -3.11 -5.96 31.80
C ALA A 132 -2.63 -7.34 32.29
N GLN A 133 -3.18 -8.41 31.71
CA GLN A 133 -2.69 -9.77 31.93
C GLN A 133 -1.32 -9.94 31.26
N VAL A 134 -0.30 -10.22 32.07
CA VAL A 134 1.03 -10.57 31.56
C VAL A 134 1.02 -12.03 31.13
N VAL A 135 1.55 -12.29 29.94
CA VAL A 135 1.68 -13.63 29.36
C VAL A 135 3.08 -13.74 28.78
N GLU A 136 3.75 -14.86 29.02
CA GLU A 136 5.04 -15.13 28.37
C GLU A 136 4.84 -16.12 27.22
N VAL A 137 5.41 -15.79 26.07
CA VAL A 137 5.31 -16.59 24.85
C VAL A 137 6.72 -16.97 24.39
N THR A 138 7.01 -18.26 24.34
CA THR A 138 8.28 -18.80 23.85
C THR A 138 8.07 -19.48 22.49
N GLY A 139 8.78 -19.03 21.46
CA GLY A 139 8.78 -19.64 20.14
C GLY A 139 9.75 -20.83 20.04
N ARG A 140 9.29 -21.95 19.48
CA ARG A 140 10.08 -23.15 19.17
C ARG A 140 9.80 -23.63 17.75
N GLN A 141 10.69 -24.45 17.21
CA GLN A 141 10.44 -25.13 15.93
C GLN A 141 9.54 -26.35 16.19
N PHE A 142 8.28 -26.41 15.73
CA PHE A 142 7.46 -25.44 14.97
C PHE A 142 6.20 -25.01 15.74
N PHE A 143 6.32 -24.80 17.05
CA PHE A 143 5.20 -24.54 17.95
C PHE A 143 5.52 -23.43 18.96
N TRP A 144 4.49 -22.93 19.63
CA TRP A 144 4.57 -21.87 20.62
C TRP A 144 4.18 -22.39 21.99
N TYR A 145 4.92 -22.02 23.03
CA TYR A 145 4.51 -22.21 24.42
C TYR A 145 4.06 -20.89 25.01
N VAL A 146 2.90 -20.92 25.66
CA VAL A 146 2.26 -19.77 26.29
C VAL A 146 2.09 -20.10 27.76
N ARG A 147 2.67 -19.27 28.64
CA ARG A 147 2.54 -19.44 30.09
C ARG A 147 1.97 -18.19 30.74
N TYR A 148 1.18 -18.44 31.77
CA TYR A 148 0.57 -17.43 32.62
C TYR A 148 1.30 -17.40 33.96
N PRO A 149 1.38 -16.22 34.62
CA PRO A 149 1.92 -16.13 35.96
C PRO A 149 1.11 -16.98 36.94
N GLY A 150 1.75 -17.41 38.02
CA GLY A 150 1.07 -18.12 39.10
C GLY A 150 0.06 -17.22 39.84
N PRO A 151 -0.66 -17.77 40.83
CA PRO A 151 -1.56 -16.99 41.68
C PRO A 151 -0.89 -15.81 42.42
N ASP A 152 0.43 -15.89 42.58
CA ASP A 152 1.30 -14.87 43.15
C ASP A 152 1.70 -13.77 42.15
N GLY A 153 1.28 -13.89 40.88
CA GLY A 153 1.58 -12.93 39.82
C GLY A 153 3.00 -13.05 39.26
N THR A 154 3.78 -14.05 39.67
CA THR A 154 5.17 -14.22 39.24
C THR A 154 5.35 -15.40 38.29
N PHE A 155 6.35 -15.31 37.41
CA PHE A 155 6.74 -16.43 36.55
C PHE A 155 7.79 -17.28 37.26
N ALA A 156 7.60 -18.60 37.23
CA ALA A 156 8.64 -19.52 37.67
C ALA A 156 9.91 -19.39 36.81
N ARG A 157 11.07 -19.67 37.42
CA ARG A 157 12.38 -19.59 36.76
C ARG A 157 12.37 -20.40 35.46
N PHE A 158 12.77 -19.74 34.36
CA PHE A 158 12.88 -20.35 33.05
C PHE A 158 14.27 -20.96 32.86
N ASP A 159 14.33 -22.23 32.47
CA ASP A 159 15.55 -22.88 31.97
C ASP A 159 15.20 -23.69 30.72
N PRO A 160 15.78 -23.37 29.55
CA PRO A 160 15.50 -24.06 28.29
C PRO A 160 15.64 -25.59 28.35
N LYS A 161 16.48 -26.11 29.26
CA LYS A 161 16.75 -27.55 29.40
C LYS A 161 15.56 -28.33 29.95
N PHE A 162 14.67 -27.69 30.72
CA PHE A 162 13.52 -28.37 31.33
C PHE A 162 12.24 -28.25 30.52
N VAL A 163 12.28 -27.52 29.40
CA VAL A 163 11.10 -27.30 28.57
C VAL A 163 10.95 -28.45 27.58
N SER A 164 9.91 -29.25 27.78
CA SER A 164 9.57 -30.46 27.01
C SER A 164 8.05 -30.52 26.74
N PRO A 165 7.54 -31.41 25.86
CA PRO A 165 6.10 -31.49 25.58
C PRO A 165 5.22 -31.72 26.82
N GLY A 166 5.74 -32.38 27.87
CA GLY A 166 5.02 -32.59 29.14
C GLY A 166 5.32 -31.55 30.22
N ASN A 167 6.23 -30.62 29.96
CA ASN A 167 6.61 -29.53 30.87
C ASN A 167 6.98 -28.30 30.02
N PRO A 168 6.00 -27.56 29.49
CA PRO A 168 6.22 -26.40 28.63
C PRO A 168 6.85 -25.21 29.38
#